data_AF-A0A847XWN7-F1
#
_entry.id   AF-A0A847XWN7-F1
#
_cell.length_a   1.000
_cell.length_b   1.000
_cell.length_c   1.000
_cell.angle_alpha   90.00
_cell.angle_beta   90.00
_cell.angle_gamma   90.00
#
_symmetry.space_group_name_H-M   'P 1'
#
loop_
_entity.id
_entity.type
_entity.pdbx_description
1 polymer ?
#
loop_
_entity_poly.entity_id
_entity_poly.type
_entity_poly.pdbx_seq_one_letter_code
_entity_poly.pdbx_strand_id
1 'polypeptide(L)'
;MNSRIRLFGLNTLLAISLLLTACRTPTPPPTPTVDVNALFTQAAQTVVAQMTANAPTVTPTLVATNTPLPTFTPLGGALPTLPPLATLPALATATKQGFTGPDKAVYITQSPSDNGTVKTGQVFNITWRLQNTGTTTWNQNYAYRFYSAINKIPTSANGYNLTTTVAPGAYADLTVVATAPSSPGTYDTRWVLTNANGENFSSFDLTINV
;
A
#
# COMPACT_ATOMS: atom_id res chain seq x y z
N MET A 1 -41.46 -40.70 -50.14
CA MET A 1 -41.16 -41.36 -48.85
C MET A 1 -40.12 -40.61 -47.98
N ASN A 2 -39.67 -39.40 -48.35
CA ASN A 2 -38.49 -38.75 -47.72
C ASN A 2 -38.80 -37.55 -46.80
N SER A 3 -40.05 -37.09 -46.71
CA SER A 3 -40.44 -35.96 -45.85
C SER A 3 -40.81 -36.39 -44.42
N ARG A 4 -41.40 -37.59 -44.26
CA ARG A 4 -41.76 -38.16 -42.94
C ARG A 4 -40.51 -38.47 -42.09
N ILE A 5 -39.43 -38.94 -42.70
CA ILE A 5 -38.16 -39.28 -42.01
C ILE A 5 -37.45 -38.03 -41.47
N ARG A 6 -37.53 -36.88 -42.18
CA ARG A 6 -36.92 -35.61 -41.73
C ARG A 6 -37.69 -34.97 -40.58
N LEU A 7 -39.02 -35.10 -40.56
CA LEU A 7 -39.87 -34.58 -39.49
C LEU A 7 -39.73 -35.40 -38.19
N PHE A 8 -39.59 -36.72 -38.31
CA PHE A 8 -39.26 -37.59 -37.17
C PHE A 8 -37.85 -37.31 -36.63
N GLY A 9 -36.85 -37.12 -37.49
CA GLY A 9 -35.49 -36.76 -37.06
C GLY A 9 -35.42 -35.44 -36.29
N LEU A 10 -36.16 -34.41 -36.74
CA LEU A 10 -36.19 -33.09 -36.09
C LEU A 10 -36.92 -33.12 -34.74
N ASN A 11 -38.04 -33.86 -34.63
CA ASN A 11 -38.74 -34.03 -33.36
C ASN A 11 -37.96 -34.89 -32.35
N THR A 12 -37.17 -35.86 -32.83
CA THR A 12 -36.31 -36.68 -31.95
C THR A 12 -35.11 -35.86 -31.44
N LEU A 13 -34.54 -34.97 -32.26
CA LEU A 13 -33.47 -34.06 -31.82
C LEU A 13 -33.97 -33.03 -30.80
N LEU A 14 -35.19 -32.50 -30.98
CA LEU A 14 -35.77 -31.49 -30.09
C LEU A 14 -36.17 -32.09 -28.72
N ALA A 15 -36.61 -33.35 -28.69
CA ALA A 15 -36.92 -34.07 -27.46
C ALA A 15 -35.66 -34.40 -26.63
N ILE A 16 -34.53 -34.71 -27.29
CA ILE A 16 -33.26 -34.98 -26.61
C ILE A 16 -32.69 -33.70 -25.98
N SER A 17 -32.81 -32.53 -26.64
CA SER A 17 -32.38 -31.24 -26.04
C SER A 17 -33.17 -30.82 -24.80
N LEU A 18 -34.41 -31.30 -24.61
CA LEU A 18 -35.23 -30.99 -23.43
C LEU A 18 -34.90 -31.89 -22.22
N LEU A 19 -34.33 -33.07 -22.45
CA LEU A 19 -33.98 -34.06 -21.42
C LEU A 19 -32.61 -33.78 -20.77
N LEU A 20 -31.71 -33.01 -21.40
CA LEU A 20 -30.41 -32.65 -20.82
C LEU A 20 -30.46 -31.49 -19.80
N THR A 21 -31.62 -30.84 -19.62
CA THR A 21 -31.79 -29.72 -18.67
C THR A 21 -32.22 -30.11 -17.26
N ALA A 22 -32.43 -31.41 -16.98
CA ALA A 22 -32.98 -31.88 -15.69
C ALA A 22 -31.94 -32.20 -14.60
N CYS A 23 -30.63 -32.16 -14.88
CA CYS A 23 -29.61 -32.28 -13.83
C CYS A 23 -29.23 -30.90 -13.28
N ARG A 24 -30.10 -30.30 -12.46
CA ARG A 24 -29.68 -29.28 -11.48
C ARG A 24 -29.53 -29.96 -10.13
N THR A 25 -28.29 -30.13 -9.68
CA THR A 25 -27.95 -30.55 -8.32
C THR A 25 -28.45 -29.49 -7.32
N PRO A 26 -29.14 -29.85 -6.23
CA PRO A 26 -29.53 -28.89 -5.20
C PRO A 26 -28.27 -28.29 -4.57
N THR A 27 -28.10 -26.97 -4.69
CA THR A 27 -27.06 -26.24 -3.96
C THR A 27 -27.41 -26.26 -2.47
N PRO A 28 -26.52 -26.74 -1.57
CA PRO A 28 -26.75 -26.64 -0.14
C PRO A 28 -26.90 -25.17 0.27
N PRO A 29 -27.80 -24.84 1.22
CA PRO A 29 -27.98 -23.48 1.69
C PRO A 29 -26.65 -22.92 2.24
N PRO A 30 -26.35 -21.62 2.03
CA PRO A 30 -25.15 -21.03 2.58
C PRO A 30 -25.19 -21.18 4.10
N THR A 31 -24.18 -21.85 4.65
CA THR A 31 -23.91 -21.90 6.09
C THR A 31 -23.86 -20.46 6.62
N PRO A 32 -24.53 -20.10 7.73
CA PRO A 32 -24.51 -18.74 8.24
C PRO A 32 -23.07 -18.36 8.62
N THR A 33 -22.44 -17.54 7.77
CA THR A 33 -21.14 -16.95 8.05
C THR A 33 -21.34 -15.94 9.16
N VAL A 34 -20.86 -16.26 10.37
CA VAL A 34 -20.83 -15.30 11.48
C VAL A 34 -19.87 -14.19 11.07
N ASP A 35 -20.40 -12.99 10.84
CA ASP A 35 -19.61 -11.79 10.57
C ASP A 35 -18.88 -11.39 11.85
N VAL A 36 -17.60 -11.75 11.91
CA VAL A 36 -16.70 -11.49 13.04
C VAL A 36 -16.61 -9.99 13.35
N ASN A 37 -16.83 -9.11 12.36
CA ASN A 37 -16.80 -7.66 12.55
C ASN A 37 -18.01 -7.14 13.35
N ALA A 38 -19.17 -7.81 13.26
CA ALA A 38 -20.35 -7.47 14.05
C ALA A 38 -20.17 -7.82 15.53
N LEU A 39 -19.42 -8.88 15.85
CA LEU A 39 -19.14 -9.31 17.23
C LEU A 39 -18.16 -8.36 17.94
N PHE A 40 -17.14 -7.87 17.23
CA PHE A 40 -16.21 -6.87 17.79
C PHE A 40 -16.89 -5.51 18.04
N THR A 41 -17.89 -5.15 17.23
CA THR A 41 -18.63 -3.88 17.39
C THR A 41 -19.52 -3.87 18.64
N GLN A 42 -20.16 -5.00 18.98
CA GLN A 42 -20.95 -5.11 20.21
C GLN A 42 -20.10 -5.06 21.48
N ALA A 43 -18.89 -5.63 21.46
CA ALA A 43 -17.97 -5.58 22.60
C ALA A 43 -17.43 -4.17 22.89
N ALA A 44 -17.30 -3.32 21.86
CA ALA A 44 -16.88 -1.92 22.04
C ALA A 44 -17.99 -1.04 22.67
N GLN A 45 -19.26 -1.32 22.35
CA GLN A 45 -20.39 -0.53 22.85
C GLN A 45 -20.64 -0.71 24.36
N THR A 46 -20.40 -1.91 24.91
CA THR A 46 -20.55 -2.16 26.36
C THR A 46 -19.50 -1.42 27.19
N VAL A 47 -18.30 -1.21 26.66
CA VAL A 47 -17.22 -0.47 27.35
C VAL A 47 -17.53 1.03 27.41
N VAL A 48 -18.10 1.61 26.36
CA VAL A 48 -18.48 3.04 26.34
C VAL A 48 -19.70 3.32 27.25
N ALA A 49 -20.63 2.37 27.36
CA ALA A 49 -21.78 2.51 28.25
C ALA A 49 -21.38 2.54 29.75
N GLN A 50 -20.41 1.71 30.17
CA GLN A 50 -19.94 1.71 31.56
C GLN A 50 -19.18 3.00 31.94
N MET A 51 -18.43 3.61 31.01
CA MET A 51 -17.75 4.90 31.27
C MET A 51 -18.73 6.06 31.45
N THR A 52 -19.89 6.03 30.79
CA THR A 52 -20.88 7.11 30.90
C THR A 52 -21.72 6.99 32.19
N ALA A 53 -21.94 5.77 32.69
CA ALA A 53 -22.75 5.52 33.88
C ALA A 53 -22.09 5.96 35.21
N ASN A 54 -20.76 6.05 35.24
CA ASN A 54 -19.99 6.39 36.45
C ASN A 54 -19.41 7.81 36.43
N ALA A 55 -19.90 8.70 35.56
CA ALA A 55 -19.47 10.10 35.55
C ALA A 55 -19.95 10.82 36.83
N PRO A 56 -19.06 11.30 37.71
CA PRO A 56 -19.47 12.03 38.90
C PRO A 56 -20.04 13.40 38.50
N THR A 57 -21.30 13.65 38.85
CA THR A 57 -21.96 14.96 38.69
C THR A 57 -21.45 15.92 39.75
N VAL A 58 -20.33 16.60 39.48
CA VAL A 58 -19.85 17.69 40.32
C VAL A 58 -20.40 19.02 39.81
N THR A 59 -21.38 19.58 40.54
CA THR A 59 -21.81 20.97 40.36
C THR A 59 -20.78 21.88 41.02
N PRO A 60 -20.08 22.77 40.28
CA PRO A 60 -19.18 23.73 40.91
C PRO A 60 -20.00 24.84 41.57
N THR A 61 -20.13 24.78 42.90
CA THR A 61 -20.57 25.93 43.70
C THR A 61 -19.34 26.77 44.03
N LEU A 62 -19.20 27.94 43.39
CA LEU A 62 -18.14 28.89 43.73
C LEU A 62 -18.52 29.65 45.00
N VAL A 63 -17.95 29.24 46.15
CA VAL A 63 -17.96 30.04 47.38
C VAL A 63 -16.59 30.67 47.53
N ALA A 64 -16.52 32.00 47.47
CA ALA A 64 -15.28 32.73 47.69
C ALA A 64 -14.99 32.79 49.20
N THR A 65 -13.98 32.04 49.66
CA THR A 65 -13.44 32.13 51.03
C THR A 65 -12.10 32.85 50.97
N ASN A 66 -12.03 34.04 51.58
CA ASN A 66 -10.80 34.82 51.75
C ASN A 66 -9.93 34.24 52.88
N THR A 67 -9.27 33.11 52.62
CA THR A 67 -8.31 32.54 53.59
C THR A 67 -6.97 33.25 53.45
N PRO A 68 -6.39 33.82 54.53
CA PRO A 68 -5.07 34.44 54.48
C PRO A 68 -3.99 33.41 54.16
N LEU A 69 -3.05 33.80 53.31
CA LEU A 69 -1.92 32.99 52.84
C LEU A 69 -0.99 32.61 54.01
N PRO A 70 -0.68 31.32 54.23
CA PRO A 70 0.32 30.93 55.23
C PRO A 70 1.72 31.34 54.79
N THR A 71 2.42 32.07 55.66
CA THR A 71 3.84 32.41 55.52
C THR A 71 4.69 31.16 55.73
N PHE A 72 5.41 30.72 54.69
CA PHE A 72 6.35 29.60 54.77
C PHE A 72 7.65 30.02 55.44
N THR A 73 7.94 29.45 56.60
CA THR A 73 9.29 29.38 57.18
C THR A 73 10.11 28.34 56.41
N PRO A 74 11.27 28.68 55.81
CA PRO A 74 12.07 27.70 55.09
C PRO A 74 12.76 26.75 56.08
N LEU A 75 12.37 25.47 56.05
CA LEU A 75 13.08 24.39 56.73
C LEU A 75 14.18 23.86 55.80
N GLY A 76 15.44 24.18 56.11
CA GLY A 76 16.60 23.70 55.36
C GLY A 76 16.76 22.18 55.48
N GLY A 77 16.51 21.46 54.39
CA GLY A 77 16.81 20.04 54.24
C GLY A 77 17.01 19.70 52.76
N ALA A 78 18.19 19.19 52.40
CA ALA A 78 18.48 18.75 51.04
C ALA A 78 17.70 17.47 50.70
N LEU A 79 17.04 17.46 49.55
CA LEU A 79 16.31 16.30 49.02
C LEU A 79 17.32 15.21 48.59
N PRO A 80 17.10 13.92 48.88
CA PRO A 80 17.98 12.85 48.40
C PRO A 80 17.94 12.76 46.86
N THR A 81 19.12 12.76 46.23
CA THR A 81 19.28 12.60 44.78
C THR A 81 19.24 11.12 44.39
N LEU A 82 18.34 10.76 43.48
CA LEU A 82 18.25 9.41 42.91
C LEU A 82 19.47 9.11 42.01
N PRO A 83 19.98 7.87 41.99
CA PRO A 83 21.06 7.48 41.09
C PRO A 83 20.60 7.47 39.62
N PRO A 84 21.50 7.71 38.66
CA PRO A 84 21.15 7.73 37.24
C PRO A 84 20.76 6.33 36.73
N LEU A 85 19.71 6.29 35.91
CA LEU A 85 19.23 5.08 35.23
C LEU A 85 20.27 4.61 34.20
N ALA A 86 20.61 3.32 34.19
CA ALA A 86 21.53 2.74 33.21
C ALA A 86 20.96 2.90 31.79
N THR A 87 21.72 3.56 30.91
CA THR A 87 21.38 3.73 29.51
C THR A 87 21.77 2.46 28.72
N LEU A 88 20.79 1.83 28.08
CA LEU A 88 21.04 0.73 27.15
C LEU A 88 21.84 1.24 25.93
N PRO A 89 22.75 0.44 25.35
CA PRO A 89 23.41 0.80 24.10
C PRO A 89 22.37 0.94 22.98
N ALA A 90 22.48 2.02 22.20
CA ALA A 90 21.61 2.26 21.07
C ALA A 90 21.74 1.13 20.04
N LEU A 91 20.61 0.56 19.61
CA LEU A 91 20.55 -0.37 18.48
C LEU A 91 21.09 0.35 17.23
N ALA A 92 21.86 -0.35 16.40
CA ALA A 92 22.37 0.21 15.15
C ALA A 92 21.21 0.70 14.27
N THR A 93 21.19 2.00 13.96
CA THR A 93 20.23 2.58 13.03
C THR A 93 20.56 2.12 11.62
N ALA A 94 19.59 1.51 10.91
CA ALA A 94 19.77 1.13 9.52
C ALA A 94 20.14 2.36 8.68
N THR A 95 21.36 2.39 8.14
CA THR A 95 21.80 3.42 7.21
C THR A 95 21.46 2.98 5.79
N LYS A 96 20.85 3.88 4.99
CA LYS A 96 20.64 3.64 3.56
C LYS A 96 22.02 3.48 2.91
N GLN A 97 22.37 2.27 2.50
CA GLN A 97 23.64 2.02 1.82
C GLN A 97 23.56 2.69 0.44
N GLY A 98 24.25 3.83 0.31
CA GLY A 98 24.33 4.56 -0.95
C GLY A 98 25.33 3.89 -1.89
N PHE A 99 24.97 3.77 -3.16
CA PHE A 99 25.92 3.38 -4.20
C PHE A 99 27.03 4.44 -4.32
N THR A 100 28.29 4.02 -4.26
CA THR A 100 29.47 4.90 -4.26
C THR A 100 30.15 5.03 -5.62
N GLY A 101 29.63 4.39 -6.66
CA GLY A 101 30.20 4.41 -8.01
C GLY A 101 29.91 5.69 -8.83
N PRO A 102 30.40 5.70 -10.09
CA PRO A 102 30.33 6.85 -10.99
C PRO A 102 28.93 7.09 -11.57
N ASP A 103 28.09 6.05 -11.63
CA ASP A 103 26.69 6.17 -12.04
C ASP A 103 25.89 6.92 -10.97
N LYS A 104 25.23 8.01 -11.36
CA LYS A 104 24.35 8.79 -10.47
C LYS A 104 23.14 9.29 -11.23
N ALA A 105 21.98 9.22 -10.61
CA ALA A 105 20.75 9.74 -11.19
C ALA A 105 20.01 10.64 -10.22
N VAL A 106 19.39 11.70 -10.74
CA VAL A 106 18.46 12.55 -10.01
C VAL A 106 17.08 12.39 -10.60
N TYR A 107 16.09 12.16 -9.73
CA TYR A 107 14.68 12.17 -10.10
C TYR A 107 14.21 13.59 -10.43
N ILE A 108 13.46 13.75 -11.52
CA ILE A 108 12.98 15.05 -12.01
C ILE A 108 11.46 15.16 -11.86
N THR A 109 10.73 14.22 -12.44
CA THR A 109 9.27 14.20 -12.39
C THR A 109 8.75 12.81 -12.72
N GLN A 110 7.43 12.61 -12.55
CA GLN A 110 6.76 11.40 -12.96
C GLN A 110 5.32 11.66 -13.38
N SER A 111 4.78 10.69 -14.11
CA SER A 111 3.35 10.57 -14.39
C SER A 111 2.92 9.11 -14.22
N PRO A 112 1.83 8.81 -13.50
CA PRO A 112 1.00 9.73 -12.72
C PRO A 112 1.74 10.34 -11.53
N SER A 113 1.30 11.50 -11.03
CA SER A 113 1.81 12.06 -9.77
C SER A 113 1.42 11.18 -8.59
N ASP A 114 2.20 11.24 -7.50
CA ASP A 114 1.88 10.51 -6.28
C ASP A 114 0.50 10.85 -5.73
N ASN A 115 -0.13 9.84 -5.13
CA ASN A 115 -1.49 9.84 -4.61
C ASN A 115 -2.58 10.10 -5.67
N GLY A 116 -2.23 10.07 -6.95
CA GLY A 116 -3.17 10.14 -8.06
C GLY A 116 -4.18 8.99 -8.02
N THR A 117 -5.40 9.25 -8.52
CA THR A 117 -6.48 8.26 -8.58
C THR A 117 -6.50 7.58 -9.94
N VAL A 118 -6.54 6.25 -9.94
CA VAL A 118 -6.64 5.42 -11.15
C VAL A 118 -7.82 4.47 -10.98
N LYS A 119 -8.61 4.23 -12.04
CA LYS A 119 -9.77 3.33 -11.94
C LYS A 119 -9.30 1.88 -11.77
N THR A 120 -10.07 1.09 -11.02
CA THR A 120 -9.84 -0.36 -10.90
C THR A 120 -9.70 -1.03 -12.26
N GLY A 121 -8.71 -1.90 -12.43
CA GLY A 121 -8.44 -2.62 -13.69
C GLY A 121 -7.94 -1.77 -14.87
N GLN A 122 -7.78 -0.45 -14.70
CA GLN A 122 -7.31 0.43 -15.77
C GLN A 122 -5.86 0.13 -16.15
N VAL A 123 -5.58 0.03 -17.45
CA VAL A 123 -4.20 0.02 -17.97
C VAL A 123 -3.71 1.45 -18.11
N PHE A 124 -2.50 1.73 -17.61
CA PHE A 124 -1.88 3.05 -17.66
C PHE A 124 -0.35 2.93 -17.73
N ASN A 125 0.30 4.02 -18.15
CA ASN A 125 1.75 4.11 -18.16
C ASN A 125 2.23 4.79 -16.88
N ILE A 126 3.26 4.20 -16.27
CA ILE A 126 4.06 4.86 -15.25
C ILE A 126 5.34 5.33 -15.92
N THR A 127 5.57 6.63 -15.94
CA THR A 127 6.77 7.23 -16.53
C THR A 127 7.50 8.05 -15.48
N TRP A 128 8.74 7.69 -15.19
CA TRP A 128 9.65 8.50 -14.38
C TRP A 128 10.68 9.17 -15.27
N ARG A 129 10.86 10.49 -15.11
CA ARG A 129 11.92 11.25 -15.75
C ARG A 129 13.09 11.40 -14.80
N LEU A 130 14.25 10.88 -15.22
CA LEU A 130 15.49 10.97 -14.48
C LEU A 130 16.52 11.75 -15.28
N GLN A 131 17.43 12.43 -14.59
CA GLN A 131 18.64 13.02 -15.18
C GLN A 131 19.86 12.20 -14.79
N ASN A 132 20.76 11.95 -15.76
CA ASN A 132 22.07 11.40 -15.49
C ASN A 132 22.97 12.50 -14.91
N THR A 133 23.29 12.41 -13.63
CA THR A 133 24.22 13.33 -12.93
C THR A 133 25.55 12.66 -12.61
N GLY A 134 25.77 11.45 -13.15
CA GLY A 134 27.02 10.71 -13.03
C GLY A 134 28.05 11.16 -14.05
N THR A 135 29.16 10.42 -14.11
CA THR A 135 30.24 10.65 -15.09
C THR A 135 30.23 9.63 -16.23
N THR A 136 29.39 8.60 -16.13
CA THR A 136 29.23 7.50 -17.08
C THR A 136 27.99 7.68 -17.94
N THR A 137 28.05 7.22 -19.18
CA THR A 137 26.91 7.19 -20.09
C THR A 137 26.11 5.91 -19.88
N TRP A 138 24.81 6.03 -19.62
CA TRP A 138 23.92 4.87 -19.55
C TRP A 138 23.59 4.40 -20.95
N ASN A 139 23.73 3.11 -21.20
CA ASN A 139 23.43 2.48 -22.50
C ASN A 139 22.39 1.36 -22.33
N GLN A 140 22.14 0.59 -23.39
CA GLN A 140 21.11 -0.44 -23.40
C GLN A 140 21.41 -1.63 -22.45
N ASN A 141 22.63 -1.73 -21.90
CA ASN A 141 22.95 -2.72 -20.86
C ASN A 141 22.50 -2.29 -19.45
N TYR A 142 22.08 -1.03 -19.29
CA TYR A 142 21.43 -0.54 -18.08
C TYR A 142 19.95 -0.92 -18.12
N ALA A 143 19.37 -1.15 -16.94
CA ALA A 143 17.99 -1.54 -16.81
C ALA A 143 17.32 -0.88 -15.61
N TYR A 144 16.02 -0.63 -15.70
CA TYR A 144 15.20 -0.28 -14.54
C TYR A 144 14.36 -1.49 -14.15
N ARG A 145 14.35 -1.80 -12.85
CA ARG A 145 13.83 -3.06 -12.32
C ARG A 145 12.92 -2.83 -11.13
N PHE A 146 11.89 -3.66 -11.05
CA PHE A 146 11.03 -3.74 -9.88
C PHE A 146 11.88 -4.14 -8.67
N TYR A 147 11.70 -3.43 -7.56
CA TYR A 147 12.45 -3.65 -6.32
C TYR A 147 11.56 -4.11 -5.18
N SER A 148 10.51 -3.36 -4.88
CA SER A 148 9.55 -3.67 -3.81
C SER A 148 8.20 -2.99 -4.06
N ALA A 149 7.16 -3.38 -3.34
CA ALA A 149 5.86 -2.72 -3.41
C ALA A 149 5.07 -2.88 -2.12
N ILE A 150 4.09 -1.98 -1.92
CA ILE A 150 3.02 -2.12 -0.93
C ILE A 150 1.71 -2.32 -1.71
N ASN A 151 0.96 -3.36 -1.37
CA ASN A 151 -0.30 -3.76 -2.01
C ASN A 151 -0.22 -4.10 -3.53
N LYS A 152 0.90 -3.76 -4.22
CA LYS A 152 1.44 -4.18 -5.54
C LYS A 152 0.92 -3.48 -6.80
N ILE A 153 1.83 -2.99 -7.66
CA ILE A 153 1.65 -2.92 -9.14
C ILE A 153 2.98 -3.12 -9.90
N PRO A 154 3.25 -4.34 -10.42
CA PRO A 154 3.58 -4.46 -11.86
C PRO A 154 2.78 -5.55 -12.61
N THR A 155 2.49 -5.37 -13.92
CA THR A 155 1.62 -6.27 -14.72
C THR A 155 2.07 -6.62 -16.15
N SER A 156 3.37 -6.48 -16.49
CA SER A 156 3.90 -6.95 -17.79
C SER A 156 5.33 -7.49 -17.75
N ALA A 157 6.25 -6.83 -17.02
CA ALA A 157 7.61 -7.33 -16.75
C ALA A 157 8.15 -6.79 -15.42
N ASN A 158 9.13 -7.49 -14.84
CA ASN A 158 9.83 -7.07 -13.60
C ASN A 158 11.04 -6.16 -13.88
N GLY A 159 11.31 -5.82 -15.14
CA GLY A 159 12.39 -4.92 -15.51
C GLY A 159 12.51 -4.74 -17.02
N TYR A 160 13.16 -3.64 -17.41
CA TYR A 160 13.32 -3.23 -18.79
C TYR A 160 14.71 -2.64 -19.00
N ASN A 161 15.33 -2.98 -20.13
CA ASN A 161 16.53 -2.31 -20.58
C ASN A 161 16.21 -0.88 -21.06
N LEU A 162 17.19 0.01 -20.96
CA LEU A 162 17.07 1.32 -21.61
C LEU A 162 16.99 1.14 -23.12
N THR A 163 16.11 1.89 -23.77
CA THR A 163 15.94 1.88 -25.23
C THR A 163 16.86 2.87 -25.93
N THR A 164 17.39 3.85 -25.19
CA THR A 164 18.26 4.91 -25.71
C THR A 164 19.47 5.09 -24.80
N THR A 165 20.50 5.73 -25.33
CA THR A 165 21.71 6.09 -24.60
C THR A 165 21.50 7.44 -23.90
N VAL A 166 21.96 7.56 -22.64
CA VAL A 166 21.76 8.74 -21.79
C VAL A 166 23.13 9.22 -21.29
N ALA A 167 23.68 10.22 -21.96
CA ALA A 167 24.95 10.83 -21.58
C ALA A 167 24.85 11.60 -20.25
N PRO A 168 25.97 11.88 -19.57
CA PRO A 168 26.01 12.81 -18.44
C PRO A 168 25.31 14.14 -18.76
N GLY A 169 24.46 14.61 -17.85
CA GLY A 169 23.62 15.80 -17.99
C GLY A 169 22.30 15.58 -18.76
N ALA A 170 22.16 14.49 -19.51
CA ALA A 170 20.95 14.19 -20.28
C ALA A 170 19.83 13.55 -19.44
N TYR A 171 18.63 13.46 -20.02
CA TYR A 171 17.43 12.94 -19.38
C TYR A 171 16.98 11.61 -19.99
N ALA A 172 16.31 10.80 -19.18
CA ALA A 172 15.69 9.54 -19.57
C ALA A 172 14.26 9.47 -19.04
N ASP A 173 13.31 9.10 -19.90
CA ASP A 173 11.93 8.80 -19.52
C ASP A 173 11.77 7.27 -19.44
N LEU A 174 11.67 6.74 -18.22
CA LEU A 174 11.57 5.32 -17.93
C LEU A 174 10.10 4.93 -17.82
N THR A 175 9.57 4.16 -18.77
CA THR A 175 8.14 3.89 -18.89
C THR A 175 7.79 2.42 -18.66
N VAL A 176 6.86 2.17 -17.74
CA VAL A 176 6.30 0.85 -17.44
C VAL A 176 4.81 0.85 -17.77
N VAL A 177 4.36 -0.15 -18.56
CA VAL A 177 2.93 -0.39 -18.76
C VAL A 177 2.40 -1.21 -17.58
N ALA A 178 1.43 -0.63 -16.87
CA ALA A 178 0.87 -1.15 -15.63
C ALA A 178 -0.66 -1.28 -15.71
N THR A 179 -1.22 -2.11 -14.84
CA THR A 179 -2.66 -2.34 -14.70
C THR A 179 -3.01 -2.13 -13.24
N ALA A 180 -3.97 -1.24 -12.98
CA ALA A 180 -4.47 -0.97 -11.65
C ALA A 180 -5.16 -2.22 -11.08
N PRO A 181 -4.91 -2.57 -9.81
CA PRO A 181 -5.57 -3.68 -9.13
C PRO A 181 -7.10 -3.55 -9.13
N SER A 182 -7.79 -4.66 -8.93
CA SER A 182 -9.26 -4.69 -8.86
C SER A 182 -9.82 -4.30 -7.49
N SER A 183 -8.98 -4.35 -6.44
CA SER A 183 -9.35 -3.98 -5.09
C SER A 183 -9.04 -2.50 -4.86
N PRO A 184 -9.98 -1.72 -4.30
CA PRO A 184 -9.68 -0.35 -3.89
C PRO A 184 -8.62 -0.29 -2.79
N GLY A 185 -7.80 0.75 -2.81
CA GLY A 185 -6.78 0.97 -1.79
C GLY A 185 -5.60 1.81 -2.27
N THR A 186 -4.64 2.02 -1.38
CA THR A 186 -3.37 2.69 -1.70
C THR A 186 -2.33 1.66 -2.11
N TYR A 187 -1.70 1.88 -3.26
CA TYR A 187 -0.71 1.01 -3.86
C TYR A 187 0.59 1.77 -4.06
N ASP A 188 1.71 1.18 -3.66
CA ASP A 188 3.06 1.70 -3.87
C ASP A 188 3.88 0.71 -4.68
N THR A 189 4.69 1.21 -5.62
CA THR A 189 5.70 0.42 -6.31
C THR A 189 7.02 1.16 -6.35
N ARG A 190 8.08 0.47 -5.92
CA ARG A 190 9.46 0.96 -5.95
C ARG A 190 10.29 0.23 -6.99
N TRP A 191 11.09 1.01 -7.68
CA TRP A 191 11.95 0.61 -8.78
C TRP A 191 13.37 1.09 -8.54
N VAL A 192 14.32 0.41 -9.16
CA VAL A 192 15.74 0.76 -9.11
C VAL A 192 16.31 0.84 -10.51
N LEU A 193 17.25 1.76 -10.73
CA LEU A 193 18.09 1.80 -11.91
C LEU A 193 19.36 0.99 -11.64
N THR A 194 19.64 0.04 -12.51
CA THR A 194 20.74 -0.92 -12.40
C THR A 194 21.71 -0.72 -13.55
N ASN A 195 23.01 -0.67 -13.25
CA ASN A 195 24.06 -0.55 -14.26
C ASN A 195 24.36 -1.90 -14.97
N ALA A 196 25.27 -1.87 -15.94
CA ALA A 196 25.67 -3.05 -16.72
C ALA A 196 26.30 -4.17 -15.86
N ASN A 197 26.84 -3.84 -14.68
CA ASN A 197 27.41 -4.81 -13.74
C ASN A 197 26.36 -5.41 -12.80
N GLY A 198 25.09 -5.00 -12.91
CA GLY A 198 24.03 -5.45 -12.01
C GLY A 198 23.92 -4.66 -10.70
N GLU A 199 24.63 -3.54 -10.57
CA GLU A 199 24.60 -2.73 -9.35
C GLU A 199 23.47 -1.69 -9.41
N ASN A 200 22.66 -1.64 -8.35
CA ASN A 200 21.59 -0.66 -8.21
C ASN A 200 22.17 0.67 -7.70
N PHE A 201 21.97 1.75 -8.45
CA PHE A 201 22.56 3.05 -8.12
C PHE A 201 21.55 4.19 -7.94
N SER A 202 20.29 3.96 -8.28
CA SER A 202 19.20 4.90 -8.01
C SER A 202 17.90 4.17 -7.74
N SER A 203 16.99 4.80 -7.00
CA SER A 203 15.68 4.27 -6.63
C SER A 203 14.60 5.34 -6.82
N PHE A 204 13.43 4.94 -7.29
CA PHE A 204 12.27 5.81 -7.51
C PHE A 204 10.99 4.99 -7.29
N ASP A 205 9.89 5.65 -6.93
CA ASP A 205 8.64 4.99 -6.61
C ASP A 205 7.43 5.72 -7.18
N LEU A 206 6.28 5.07 -7.10
CA LEU A 206 4.98 5.64 -7.40
C LEU A 206 4.00 5.15 -6.35
N THR A 207 3.30 6.08 -5.70
CA THR A 207 2.11 5.79 -4.89
C THR A 207 0.85 6.24 -5.61
N ILE A 208 -0.16 5.39 -5.71
CA ILE A 208 -1.48 5.74 -6.25
C ILE A 208 -2.62 5.21 -5.39
N ASN A 209 -3.80 5.78 -5.60
CA ASN A 209 -5.05 5.30 -5.04
C ASN A 209 -5.90 4.69 -6.15
N VAL A 210 -6.44 3.50 -5.88
CA VAL A 210 -7.34 2.79 -6.78
C VAL A 210 -8.73 2.71 -6.16
#